data_AF-A0A924NDR6-F1
#
_entry.id   AF-A0A924NDR6-F1
#
_cell.length_a   1.000
_cell.length_b   1.000
_cell.length_c   1.000
_cell.angle_alpha   90.00
_cell.angle_beta   90.00
_cell.angle_gamma   90.00
#
_symmetry.space_group_name_H-M   'P 1'
#
loop_
_entity.id
_entity.type
_entity.pdbx_description
1 polymer ?
#
loop_
_entity_poly.entity_id
_entity_poly.type
_entity_poly.pdbx_seq_one_letter_code
_entity_poly.pdbx_strand_id
1 'polypeptide(L)'
;MAGVPVTYVKAHGALANLAADNHNVTDAIARANRAVSPNLVMLAISGTDLAAAGTAAGLQVFSEVFADSTYLTNGRLVPRSPPDAMIHSTDTSAKRLVEFLATGQMPTLNSLANDLAAQFTCVHSDSEGA
;
A
#
# COMPACT_ATOMS: atom_id res chain seq x y z
N MET A 1 -2.79 -1.57 29.51
CA MET A 1 -3.01 -1.82 28.07
C MET A 1 -4.48 -2.15 27.85
N ALA A 2 -5.04 -1.81 26.69
CA ALA A 2 -6.48 -1.97 26.39
C ALA A 2 -6.95 -3.44 26.20
N GLY A 3 -6.07 -4.44 26.34
CA GLY A 3 -6.42 -5.86 26.23
C GLY A 3 -6.61 -6.37 24.79
N VAL A 4 -6.40 -5.52 23.78
CA VAL A 4 -6.56 -5.85 22.35
C VAL A 4 -5.21 -6.20 21.74
N PRO A 5 -5.07 -7.33 21.02
CA PRO A 5 -3.83 -7.69 20.35
C PRO A 5 -3.60 -6.85 19.09
N VAL A 6 -2.34 -6.58 18.78
CA VAL A 6 -1.93 -6.09 17.45
C VAL A 6 -2.04 -7.24 16.46
N THR A 7 -2.65 -7.00 15.29
CA THR A 7 -2.91 -8.04 14.27
C THR A 7 -2.09 -7.88 13.00
N TYR A 8 -1.60 -6.68 12.71
CA TYR A 8 -0.78 -6.40 11.53
C TYR A 8 0.22 -5.27 11.77
N VAL A 9 1.22 -5.18 10.89
CA VAL A 9 2.19 -4.09 10.84
C VAL A 9 2.20 -3.50 9.43
N LYS A 10 2.20 -2.18 9.36
CA LYS A 10 2.31 -1.38 8.14
C LYS A 10 3.44 -0.37 8.32
N ALA A 11 4.43 -0.37 7.43
CA ALA A 11 5.42 0.70 7.39
C ALA A 11 4.72 2.01 7.00
N HIS A 12 5.05 3.12 7.67
CA HIS A 12 4.39 4.40 7.45
C HIS A 12 5.21 5.35 6.58
N GLY A 13 4.52 6.10 5.70
CA GLY A 13 5.03 7.27 5.02
C GLY A 13 6.38 7.06 4.32
N ALA A 14 7.35 7.91 4.65
CA ALA A 14 8.68 7.89 4.03
C ALA A 14 9.39 6.54 4.15
N LEU A 15 9.17 5.77 5.23
CA LEU A 15 9.78 4.45 5.38
C LEU A 15 9.21 3.45 4.36
N ALA A 16 7.88 3.45 4.16
CA ALA A 16 7.25 2.56 3.18
C ALA A 16 7.66 2.92 1.76
N ASN A 17 7.74 4.22 1.46
CA ASN A 17 8.19 4.71 0.16
C ASN A 17 9.66 4.34 -0.10
N LEU A 18 10.54 4.51 0.90
CA LEU A 18 11.94 4.09 0.78
C LEU A 18 12.05 2.57 0.58
N ALA A 19 11.27 1.79 1.33
CA ALA A 19 11.26 0.34 1.24
C ALA A 19 10.66 -0.18 -0.08
N ALA A 20 9.91 0.66 -0.81
CA ALA A 20 9.44 0.32 -2.13
C ALA A 20 10.65 0.10 -3.06
N ASP A 21 11.64 0.98 -3.03
CA ASP A 21 12.75 1.00 -4.00
C ASP A 21 14.10 0.53 -3.43
N ASN A 22 14.14 0.03 -2.18
CA ASN A 22 15.38 -0.37 -1.52
C ASN A 22 15.24 -1.71 -0.78
N HIS A 23 15.74 -2.78 -1.40
CA HIS A 23 15.68 -4.15 -0.87
C HIS A 23 16.27 -4.30 0.53
N ASN A 24 17.35 -3.59 0.87
CA ASN A 24 17.94 -3.69 2.20
C ASN A 24 16.95 -3.21 3.28
N VAL A 25 16.17 -2.17 2.98
CA VAL A 25 15.13 -1.63 3.86
C VAL A 25 13.93 -2.57 3.89
N THR A 26 13.51 -3.08 2.73
CA THR A 26 12.42 -4.06 2.61
C THR A 26 12.67 -5.29 3.49
N ASP A 27 13.86 -5.89 3.39
CA ASP A 27 14.22 -7.08 4.16
C ASP A 27 14.38 -6.76 5.64
N ALA A 28 14.86 -5.56 5.98
CA ALA A 28 14.96 -5.13 7.37
C ALA A 28 13.56 -5.03 8.02
N ILE A 29 12.57 -4.51 7.31
CA ILE A 29 11.17 -4.45 7.78
C ILE A 29 10.61 -5.87 7.97
N ALA A 30 10.80 -6.75 6.98
CA ALA A 30 10.30 -8.12 7.05
C ALA A 30 10.94 -8.91 8.22
N ARG A 31 12.27 -8.81 8.40
CA ARG A 31 12.97 -9.42 9.54
C ARG A 31 12.50 -8.85 10.87
N ALA A 32 12.30 -7.54 10.97
CA ALA A 32 11.81 -6.90 12.18
C ALA A 32 10.40 -7.39 12.55
N ASN A 33 9.48 -7.44 11.59
CA ASN A 33 8.12 -7.97 11.79
C ASN A 33 8.17 -9.43 12.28
N ARG A 34 8.98 -10.27 11.61
CA ARG A 34 9.15 -11.67 11.99
C ARG A 34 9.73 -11.85 13.39
N ALA A 35 10.67 -11.00 13.79
CA ALA A 35 11.29 -11.03 15.11
C ALA A 35 10.31 -10.60 16.21
N VAL A 36 9.41 -9.66 15.92
CA VAL A 36 8.34 -9.25 16.85
C VAL A 36 7.31 -10.37 17.00
N SER A 37 6.78 -10.89 15.89
CA SER A 37 5.90 -12.06 15.91
C SER A 37 5.68 -12.60 14.49
N PRO A 38 5.82 -13.92 14.26
CA PRO A 38 5.51 -14.55 12.97
C PRO A 38 4.02 -14.54 12.62
N ASN A 39 3.14 -14.28 13.59
CA ASN A 39 1.69 -14.32 13.42
C ASN A 39 1.09 -12.95 13.00
N LEU A 40 1.91 -11.90 12.94
CA LEU A 40 1.46 -10.59 12.47
C LEU A 40 1.40 -10.58 10.95
N VAL A 41 0.29 -10.08 10.41
CA VAL A 41 0.20 -9.78 8.99
C VAL A 41 1.10 -8.60 8.66
N MET A 42 1.89 -8.71 7.60
CA MET A 42 2.61 -7.58 7.03
C MET A 42 1.80 -6.97 5.90
N LEU A 43 1.41 -5.70 6.05
CA LEU A 43 0.84 -4.92 4.96
C LEU A 43 1.96 -4.42 4.04
N ALA A 44 1.85 -4.73 2.76
CA ALA A 44 2.77 -4.31 1.72
C ALA A 44 2.02 -3.44 0.71
N ILE A 45 2.63 -2.33 0.30
CA ILE A 45 2.10 -1.53 -0.81
C ILE A 45 2.11 -2.41 -2.06
N SER A 46 0.96 -2.50 -2.74
CA SER A 46 0.81 -3.32 -3.95
C SER A 46 1.80 -2.87 -5.02
N GLY A 47 2.37 -3.82 -5.76
CA GLY A 47 3.40 -3.53 -6.78
C GLY A 47 4.79 -3.19 -6.24
N THR A 48 5.05 -3.40 -4.94
CA THR A 48 6.37 -3.20 -4.31
C THR A 48 7.02 -4.49 -3.82
N ASP A 49 8.34 -4.44 -3.64
CA ASP A 49 9.13 -5.60 -3.19
C ASP A 49 8.84 -5.98 -1.72
N LEU A 50 8.11 -5.14 -0.97
CA LEU A 50 7.64 -5.43 0.39
C LEU A 50 6.87 -6.75 0.46
N ALA A 51 6.07 -7.05 -0.56
CA ALA A 51 5.29 -8.27 -0.56
C ALA A 51 6.19 -9.51 -0.67
N ALA A 52 7.15 -9.48 -1.61
CA ALA A 52 8.10 -10.56 -1.81
C ALA A 52 8.99 -10.79 -0.59
N ALA A 53 9.50 -9.71 0.02
CA ALA A 53 10.34 -9.80 1.22
C ALA A 53 9.57 -10.38 2.42
N GLY A 54 8.31 -9.96 2.63
CA GLY A 54 7.46 -10.52 3.68
C GLY A 54 7.22 -12.02 3.49
N THR A 55 6.88 -12.44 2.27
CA THR A 55 6.70 -13.86 1.94
C THR A 55 8.00 -14.66 2.11
N ALA A 56 9.14 -14.13 1.67
CA ALA A 56 10.45 -14.77 1.85
C ALA A 56 10.84 -14.91 3.33
N ALA A 57 10.44 -13.96 4.18
CA ALA A 57 10.57 -14.04 5.63
C ALA A 57 9.54 -14.96 6.31
N GLY A 58 8.69 -15.63 5.53
CA GLY A 58 7.66 -16.56 5.99
C GLY A 58 6.52 -15.89 6.77
N LEU A 59 6.24 -14.62 6.47
CA LEU A 59 5.11 -13.87 7.04
C LEU A 59 3.87 -14.02 6.15
N GLN A 60 2.69 -13.89 6.77
CA GLN A 60 1.47 -13.62 6.02
C GLN A 60 1.51 -12.18 5.51
N VAL A 61 1.33 -12.00 4.21
CA VAL A 61 1.38 -10.70 3.54
C VAL A 61 0.03 -10.38 2.93
N PHE A 62 -0.44 -9.15 3.14
CA PHE A 62 -1.57 -8.60 2.43
C PHE A 62 -1.15 -7.35 1.65
N SER A 63 -1.64 -7.26 0.42
CA SER A 63 -1.41 -6.12 -0.45
C SER A 63 -2.39 -5.00 -0.11
N GLU A 64 -1.85 -3.80 -0.06
CA GLU A 64 -2.58 -2.57 0.20
C GLU A 64 -2.57 -1.68 -1.05
N VAL A 65 -3.75 -1.17 -1.38
CA VAL A 65 -3.93 -0.08 -2.33
C VAL A 65 -4.46 1.15 -1.60
N PHE A 66 -4.30 2.32 -2.20
CA PHE A 66 -4.73 3.60 -1.65
C PHE A 66 -5.97 4.07 -2.40
N ALA A 67 -6.95 4.65 -1.70
CA ALA A 67 -8.19 5.16 -2.31
C ALA A 67 -7.98 6.51 -3.01
N ASP A 68 -7.07 7.31 -2.50
CA ASP A 68 -6.92 8.75 -2.72
C ASP A 68 -5.54 9.13 -3.27
N SER A 69 -4.68 8.16 -3.57
CA SER A 69 -3.33 8.40 -4.10
C SER A 69 -3.24 7.98 -5.56
N THR A 70 -2.54 8.75 -6.38
CA THR A 70 -2.34 8.43 -7.80
C THR A 70 -1.20 7.43 -7.98
N TYR A 71 -1.33 6.56 -8.99
CA TYR A 71 -0.30 5.58 -9.33
C TYR A 71 0.47 5.97 -10.59
N LEU A 72 1.76 5.66 -10.59
CA LEU A 72 2.64 5.61 -11.74
C LEU A 72 2.36 4.32 -12.54
N THR A 73 2.77 4.31 -13.81
CA THR A 73 2.59 3.15 -14.72
C THR A 73 3.39 1.91 -14.30
N ASN A 74 4.32 2.03 -13.35
CA ASN A 74 5.06 0.91 -12.77
C ASN A 74 4.45 0.38 -11.45
N GLY A 75 3.24 0.83 -11.10
CA GLY A 75 2.52 0.40 -9.89
C GLY A 75 2.88 1.16 -8.63
N ARG A 76 3.85 2.09 -8.68
CA ARG A 76 4.25 2.90 -7.54
C ARG A 76 3.30 4.07 -7.31
N LEU A 77 3.23 4.55 -6.09
CA LEU A 77 2.53 5.79 -5.78
C LEU A 77 3.31 6.98 -6.35
N VAL A 78 2.59 7.97 -6.86
CA VAL A 78 3.19 9.27 -7.21
C VAL A 78 3.71 9.92 -5.91
N PRO A 79 4.93 10.49 -5.90
CA PRO A 79 5.43 11.24 -4.74
C PRO A 79 4.44 12.32 -4.32
N ARG A 80 4.37 12.71 -3.04
CA ARG A 80 3.33 13.65 -2.56
C ARG A 80 3.43 15.10 -3.07
N SER A 81 4.52 15.49 -3.71
CA SER A 81 4.78 16.90 -4.08
C SER A 81 4.02 17.41 -5.32
N PRO A 82 3.84 16.64 -6.41
CA PRO A 82 3.10 17.10 -7.58
C PRO A 82 1.61 17.31 -7.29
N PRO A 83 0.94 18.27 -7.98
CA PRO A 83 -0.48 18.58 -7.75
C PRO A 83 -1.44 17.41 -8.02
N ASP A 84 -1.04 16.48 -8.86
CA ASP A 84 -1.79 15.30 -9.31
C ASP A 84 -1.46 14.03 -8.50
N ALA A 85 -0.68 14.16 -7.43
CA ALA A 85 -0.31 13.03 -6.57
C ALA A 85 -1.48 12.47 -5.76
N MET A 86 -2.48 13.31 -5.47
CA MET A 86 -3.63 12.97 -4.64
C MET A 86 -4.95 13.25 -5.35
N ILE A 87 -5.95 12.43 -5.05
CA ILE A 87 -7.33 12.56 -5.48
C ILE A 87 -8.13 13.16 -4.33
N HIS A 88 -8.63 14.37 -4.52
CA HIS A 88 -9.40 15.09 -3.51
C HIS A 88 -10.92 14.82 -3.59
N SER A 89 -11.40 14.26 -4.70
CA SER A 89 -12.82 13.95 -4.89
C SER A 89 -13.14 12.55 -4.36
N THR A 90 -14.01 12.49 -3.35
CA THR A 90 -14.54 11.22 -2.79
C THR A 90 -15.23 10.37 -3.86
N ASP A 91 -16.04 10.99 -4.72
CA ASP A 91 -16.71 10.31 -5.84
C ASP A 91 -15.69 9.69 -6.81
N THR A 92 -14.60 10.41 -7.10
CA THR A 92 -13.53 9.90 -7.98
C THR A 92 -12.82 8.71 -7.34
N SER A 93 -12.46 8.80 -6.06
CA SER A 93 -11.84 7.72 -5.29
C SER A 93 -12.74 6.48 -5.18
N ALA A 94 -14.05 6.68 -4.94
CA ALA A 94 -15.01 5.58 -4.86
C ALA A 94 -15.20 4.89 -6.21
N LYS A 95 -15.43 5.68 -7.27
CA LYS A 95 -15.65 5.15 -8.63
C LYS A 95 -14.46 4.31 -9.10
N ARG A 96 -13.22 4.80 -8.94
CA ARG A 96 -12.04 4.05 -9.37
C ARG A 96 -11.84 2.76 -8.59
N LEU A 97 -12.18 2.73 -7.29
CA LEU A 97 -12.05 1.51 -6.48
C LEU A 97 -13.08 0.47 -6.90
N VAL A 98 -14.31 0.86 -7.21
CA VAL A 98 -15.34 -0.05 -7.75
C VAL A 98 -14.89 -0.63 -9.08
N GLU A 99 -14.37 0.21 -9.99
CA GLU A 99 -13.84 -0.25 -11.28
C GLU A 99 -12.64 -1.19 -11.10
N PHE A 100 -11.70 -0.85 -10.23
CA PHE A 100 -10.55 -1.70 -9.91
C PHE A 100 -10.97 -3.04 -9.32
N LEU A 101 -11.89 -3.08 -8.35
CA LEU A 101 -12.37 -4.33 -7.76
C LEU A 101 -13.12 -5.21 -8.77
N ALA A 102 -13.78 -4.61 -9.76
CA ALA A 102 -14.48 -5.34 -10.81
C ALA A 102 -13.53 -5.89 -11.90
N THR A 103 -12.40 -5.22 -12.15
CA THR A 103 -11.54 -5.50 -13.31
C THR A 103 -10.14 -6.02 -12.95
N GLY A 104 -9.70 -5.80 -11.72
CA GLY A 104 -8.30 -5.96 -11.30
C GLY A 104 -7.36 -4.87 -11.81
N GLN A 105 -7.88 -3.86 -12.52
CA GLN A 105 -7.11 -2.86 -13.25
C GLN A 105 -7.13 -1.51 -12.52
N MET A 106 -6.02 -1.13 -11.89
CA MET A 106 -5.92 0.17 -11.20
C MET A 106 -5.54 1.29 -12.19
N PRO A 107 -6.28 2.41 -12.27
CA PRO A 107 -5.91 3.55 -13.10
C PRO A 107 -4.60 4.22 -12.66
N THR A 108 -3.80 4.65 -13.64
CA THR A 108 -2.53 5.38 -13.43
C THR A 108 -2.55 6.76 -14.09
N LEU A 109 -1.53 7.58 -13.82
CA LEU A 109 -1.39 8.96 -14.33
C LEU A 109 -1.54 9.11 -15.85
N ASN A 110 -1.19 8.08 -16.63
CA ASN A 110 -1.24 8.08 -18.10
C ASN A 110 -2.36 7.19 -18.67
N SER A 111 -3.40 6.91 -17.87
CA SER A 111 -4.54 6.05 -18.23
C SER A 111 -4.18 4.61 -18.64
N LEU A 112 -2.94 4.18 -18.40
CA LEU A 112 -2.57 2.77 -18.43
C LEU A 112 -3.06 2.11 -17.14
N ALA A 113 -3.51 0.87 -17.23
CA ALA A 113 -3.90 0.11 -16.07
C ALA A 113 -2.77 -0.80 -15.59
N ASN A 114 -2.66 -0.95 -14.28
CA ASN A 114 -1.72 -1.86 -13.65
C ASN A 114 -2.45 -2.97 -12.91
N ASP A 115 -1.90 -4.18 -13.04
CA ASP A 115 -2.28 -5.32 -12.22
C ASP A 115 -1.80 -5.08 -10.78
N LEU A 116 -2.73 -4.72 -9.90
CA LEU A 116 -2.49 -4.59 -8.47
C LEU A 116 -3.36 -5.59 -7.70
N ALA A 117 -2.82 -6.13 -6.62
CA ALA A 117 -3.60 -6.87 -5.63
C ALA A 117 -4.08 -5.95 -4.50
N ALA A 118 -5.27 -6.21 -3.97
CA ALA A 118 -5.81 -5.47 -2.83
C ALA A 118 -6.58 -6.39 -1.88
N GLN A 119 -6.04 -6.57 -0.68
CA GLN A 119 -6.76 -7.05 0.48
C GLN A 119 -7.11 -5.91 1.42
N PHE A 120 -6.34 -4.81 1.37
CA PHE A 120 -6.54 -3.60 2.15
C PHE A 120 -6.65 -2.39 1.23
N THR A 121 -7.56 -1.48 1.60
CA THR A 121 -7.67 -0.17 0.97
C THR A 121 -7.40 0.89 2.03
N CYS A 122 -6.31 1.65 1.85
CA CYS A 122 -5.98 2.79 2.70
C CYS A 122 -6.83 4.00 2.30
N VAL A 123 -7.43 4.63 3.30
CA VAL A 123 -8.13 5.92 3.19
C VAL A 123 -7.44 6.87 4.15
N HIS A 124 -6.96 8.01 3.68
CA HIS A 124 -6.37 8.99 4.58
C HIS A 124 -7.45 9.87 5.19
N SER A 125 -7.33 10.15 6.49
CA SER A 125 -8.22 11.05 7.23
C SER A 125 -7.64 12.46 7.40
N ASP A 126 -6.48 12.73 6.80
CA ASP A 126 -5.74 14.00 6.94
C ASP A 126 -6.15 15.06 5.91
N SER A 127 -7.14 14.74 5.07
CA SER A 127 -7.64 15.58 3.99
C SER A 127 -9.12 15.95 4.19
N GLU A 128 -9.51 17.12 3.71
CA GLU A 128 -10.90 17.58 3.76
C GLU A 128 -11.81 16.63 2.98
N GLY A 129 -12.89 16.14 3.61
CA GLY A 129 -13.84 15.19 3.00
C GLY A 129 -13.56 13.70 3.24
N ALA A 130 -12.60 13.37 4.10
CA ALA A 130 -12.35 11.99 4.54
C ALA A 130 -13.37 11.44 5.55
#